data_AF-A0A7D7Z0P2-F1
#
_entry.id   AF-A0A7D7Z0P2-F1
#
_cell.length_a   1.000
_cell.length_b   1.000
_cell.length_c   1.000
_cell.angle_alpha   90.00
_cell.angle_beta   90.00
_cell.angle_gamma   90.00
#
_symmetry.space_group_name_H-M   'P 1'
#
loop_
_entity.id
_entity.type
_entity.pdbx_description
1 polymer ?
#
loop_
_entity_poly.entity_id
_entity_poly.type
_entity_poly.pdbx_seq_one_letter_code
_entity_poly.pdbx_strand_id
1 'polypeptide(L)'
;MSATNQLRADHDQVRRLEKIVAKCADELYKGNNIPFSDLTKITVVISEFVDTIHHSREEDSYFPCVASYDSLKDQIRKFMIEHEFGRNIARQISNHLKRWKNGEDAQEPVSRYLRTYAIFLNDHLNKENKFFDDAEADVLSKEEEVEMYEQYSSVFAIVKKIEDMIKEIDYLENQPWAKN
;
A
#
# COMPACT_ATOMS: atom_id res chain seq x y z
N MET A 1 16.58 -0.95 -14.74
CA MET A 1 15.72 -1.46 -13.65
C MET A 1 14.73 -2.43 -14.27
N SER A 2 14.16 -3.34 -13.49
CA SER A 2 13.13 -4.29 -13.93
C SER A 2 11.79 -3.97 -13.24
N ALA A 3 10.69 -4.49 -13.76
CA ALA A 3 9.37 -4.28 -13.20
C ALA A 3 9.25 -4.86 -11.79
N THR A 4 9.77 -6.07 -11.57
CA THR A 4 9.79 -6.67 -10.23
C THR A 4 10.58 -5.83 -9.24
N ASN A 5 11.76 -5.32 -9.63
CA ASN A 5 12.55 -4.45 -8.77
C ASN A 5 11.84 -3.12 -8.47
N GLN A 6 11.03 -2.61 -9.40
CA GLN A 6 10.22 -1.41 -9.16
C GLN A 6 9.09 -1.68 -8.16
N LEU A 7 8.40 -2.82 -8.25
CA LEU A 7 7.39 -3.22 -7.25
C LEU A 7 8.01 -3.42 -5.87
N ARG A 8 9.21 -4.02 -5.78
CA ARG A 8 9.95 -4.12 -4.52
C ARG A 8 10.36 -2.75 -3.95
N ALA A 9 10.74 -1.80 -4.82
CA ALA A 9 10.99 -0.43 -4.39
C ALA A 9 9.72 0.26 -3.88
N ASP A 10 8.57 -0.03 -4.49
CA ASP A 10 7.27 0.43 -3.98
C ASP A 10 7.00 -0.21 -2.60
N HIS A 11 7.24 -1.52 -2.43
CA HIS A 11 7.11 -2.24 -1.15
C HIS A 11 7.92 -1.59 -0.03
N ASP A 12 9.14 -1.11 -0.31
CA ASP A 12 9.95 -0.43 0.69
C ASP A 12 9.23 0.83 1.23
N GLN A 13 8.53 1.57 0.36
CA GLN A 13 7.73 2.72 0.78
C GLN A 13 6.43 2.29 1.46
N VAL A 14 5.76 1.24 0.99
CA VAL A 14 4.55 0.72 1.66
C VAL A 14 4.87 0.18 3.05
N ARG A 15 6.07 -0.40 3.28
CA ARG A 15 6.53 -0.80 4.62
C ARG A 15 6.78 0.37 5.55
N ARG A 16 7.23 1.51 5.02
CA ARG A 16 7.32 2.75 5.81
C ARG A 16 5.93 3.21 6.23
N LEU A 17 4.99 3.23 5.30
CA LEU A 17 3.59 3.53 5.58
C LEU A 17 2.98 2.56 6.61
N GLU A 18 3.23 1.26 6.49
CA GLU A 18 2.75 0.23 7.42
C GLU A 18 3.15 0.56 8.86
N LYS A 19 4.42 0.88 9.10
CA LYS A 19 4.93 1.29 10.43
C LYS A 19 4.25 2.56 10.95
N ILE A 20 4.03 3.55 10.08
CA ILE A 20 3.33 4.79 10.43
C ILE A 20 1.88 4.48 10.83
N VAL A 21 1.18 3.65 10.07
CA VAL A 21 -0.21 3.25 10.32
C VAL A 21 -0.32 2.45 11.63
N ALA A 22 0.59 1.51 11.87
CA ALA A 22 0.67 0.75 13.11
C ALA A 22 0.87 1.68 14.32
N LYS A 23 1.86 2.56 14.23
CA LYS A 23 2.18 3.55 15.26
C LYS A 23 1.00 4.49 15.52
N CYS A 24 0.36 4.98 14.46
CA CYS A 24 -0.83 5.82 14.56
C CYS A 24 -1.95 5.12 15.34
N ALA A 25 -2.21 3.85 15.05
CA ALA A 25 -3.22 3.09 15.78
C ALA A 25 -2.86 2.94 17.27
N ASP A 26 -1.61 2.60 17.58
CA ASP A 26 -1.14 2.44 18.96
C ASP A 26 -1.23 3.73 19.77
N GLU A 27 -0.85 4.87 19.20
CA GLU A 27 -0.93 6.16 19.86
C GLU A 27 -2.38 6.58 20.13
N LEU A 28 -3.30 6.33 19.18
CA LEU A 28 -4.72 6.55 19.42
C LEU A 28 -5.28 5.66 20.54
N TYR A 29 -4.85 4.41 20.63
CA TYR A 29 -5.25 3.50 21.72
C TYR A 29 -4.71 3.92 23.09
N LYS A 30 -3.55 4.59 23.13
CA LYS A 30 -3.01 5.22 24.35
C LYS A 30 -3.77 6.48 24.77
N GLY A 31 -4.71 6.95 23.94
CA GLY A 31 -5.44 8.20 24.17
C GLY A 31 -4.66 9.45 23.75
N ASN A 32 -3.55 9.29 23.01
CA ASN A 32 -2.81 10.42 22.48
C ASN A 32 -3.56 11.04 21.29
N ASN A 33 -3.49 12.37 21.20
CA ASN A 33 -4.14 13.09 20.13
C ASN A 33 -3.26 13.09 18.88
N ILE A 34 -3.82 12.66 17.76
CA ILE A 34 -3.18 12.75 16.44
C ILE A 34 -3.95 13.79 15.60
N PRO A 35 -3.27 14.74 14.97
CA PRO A 35 -3.93 15.72 14.11
C PRO A 35 -4.76 15.05 13.01
N PHE A 36 -6.00 15.51 12.82
CA PHE A 36 -6.84 15.03 11.72
C PHE A 36 -6.20 15.23 10.34
N SER A 37 -5.34 16.24 10.18
CA SER A 37 -4.54 16.43 8.97
C SER A 37 -3.67 15.21 8.67
N ASP A 38 -3.05 14.62 9.68
CA ASP A 38 -2.11 13.52 9.54
C ASP A 38 -2.85 12.22 9.26
N LEU A 39 -3.98 11.99 9.95
CA LEU A 39 -4.90 10.89 9.63
C LEU A 39 -5.41 10.98 8.19
N THR A 40 -5.66 12.19 7.69
CA THR A 40 -6.08 12.40 6.29
C THR A 40 -4.94 12.07 5.33
N LYS A 41 -3.72 12.51 5.62
CA LYS A 41 -2.53 12.20 4.81
C LYS A 41 -2.31 10.69 4.73
N ILE A 42 -2.44 9.96 5.84
CA ILE A 42 -2.40 8.50 5.84
C ILE A 42 -3.43 7.93 4.87
N THR A 43 -4.70 8.35 4.95
CA THR A 43 -5.74 7.84 4.02
C THR A 43 -5.45 8.17 2.56
N VAL A 44 -4.87 9.34 2.28
CA VAL A 44 -4.48 9.75 0.92
C VAL A 44 -3.36 8.87 0.39
N VAL A 45 -2.30 8.63 1.17
CA VAL A 45 -1.20 7.75 0.76
C VAL A 45 -1.72 6.32 0.52
N ILE A 46 -2.62 5.82 1.36
CA ILE A 46 -3.27 4.51 1.16
C ILE A 46 -4.00 4.46 -0.19
N SER A 47 -4.90 5.41 -0.47
CA SER A 47 -5.69 5.36 -1.70
C SER A 47 -4.85 5.63 -2.96
N GLU A 48 -3.88 6.52 -2.86
CA GLU A 48 -3.18 7.03 -4.04
C GLU A 48 -1.91 6.25 -4.34
N PHE A 49 -1.11 5.91 -3.33
CA PHE A 49 0.12 5.17 -3.55
C PHE A 49 -0.12 3.67 -3.57
N VAL A 50 -0.74 3.12 -2.51
CA VAL A 50 -0.92 1.66 -2.40
C VAL A 50 -1.90 1.16 -3.44
N ASP A 51 -3.10 1.74 -3.52
CA ASP A 51 -4.14 1.21 -4.41
C ASP A 51 -3.98 1.69 -5.87
N THR A 52 -4.04 3.01 -6.08
CA THR A 52 -4.09 3.58 -7.45
C THR A 52 -2.80 3.39 -8.25
N ILE A 53 -1.65 3.24 -7.57
CA ILE A 53 -0.35 3.13 -8.26
C ILE A 53 0.19 1.72 -8.13
N HIS A 54 0.46 1.27 -6.90
CA HIS A 54 1.16 0.01 -6.67
C HIS A 54 0.30 -1.21 -7.07
N HIS A 55 -0.90 -1.37 -6.50
CA HIS A 55 -1.77 -2.48 -6.91
C HIS A 55 -2.16 -2.39 -8.38
N SER A 56 -2.34 -1.20 -8.96
CA SER A 56 -2.67 -1.09 -10.39
C SER A 56 -1.52 -1.56 -11.29
N ARG A 57 -0.26 -1.35 -10.90
CA ARG A 57 0.90 -1.95 -11.62
C ARG A 57 0.85 -3.47 -11.58
N GLU A 58 0.44 -4.04 -10.46
CA GLU A 58 0.28 -5.49 -10.31
C GLU A 58 -0.90 -6.02 -11.12
N GLU A 59 -2.09 -5.47 -10.87
CA GLU A 59 -3.35 -5.96 -11.43
C GLU A 59 -3.46 -5.75 -12.94
N ASP A 60 -2.95 -4.63 -13.46
CA ASP A 60 -3.10 -4.26 -14.88
C ASP A 60 -1.92 -4.69 -15.75
N SER A 61 -0.77 -5.04 -15.18
CA SER A 61 0.45 -5.36 -15.95
C SER A 61 1.16 -6.60 -15.43
N TYR A 62 1.65 -6.60 -14.18
CA TYR A 62 2.48 -7.69 -13.67
C TYR A 62 1.77 -9.05 -13.61
N PHE A 63 0.62 -9.11 -12.94
CA PHE A 63 -0.17 -10.32 -12.81
C PHE A 63 -0.68 -10.84 -14.15
N PRO A 64 -1.20 -10.01 -15.08
CA PRO A 64 -1.52 -10.46 -16.44
C PRO A 64 -0.33 -11.10 -17.17
N CYS A 65 0.87 -10.53 -17.06
CA CYS A 65 2.08 -11.08 -17.66
C CYS A 65 2.41 -12.46 -17.07
N VAL A 66 2.50 -12.57 -15.74
CA VAL A 66 2.80 -13.83 -15.04
C VAL A 66 1.72 -14.89 -15.27
N ALA A 67 0.44 -14.49 -15.30
CA ALA A 67 -0.68 -15.41 -15.52
C ALA A 67 -0.66 -16.08 -16.90
N SER A 68 0.08 -15.56 -17.89
CA SER A 68 0.21 -16.18 -19.21
C SER A 68 0.90 -17.55 -19.16
N TYR A 69 1.63 -17.86 -18.09
CA TYR A 69 2.41 -19.09 -17.89
C TYR A 69 1.67 -20.20 -17.10
N ASP A 70 0.41 -19.99 -16.73
CA ASP A 70 -0.50 -20.91 -16.00
C ASP A 70 -0.09 -21.38 -14.58
N SER A 71 1.20 -21.48 -14.26
CA SER A 71 1.74 -22.07 -13.02
C SER A 71 1.38 -21.31 -11.74
N LEU A 72 1.07 -20.01 -11.86
CA LEU A 72 0.91 -19.08 -10.73
C LEU A 72 -0.49 -18.46 -10.61
N LYS A 73 -1.44 -18.87 -11.44
CA LYS A 73 -2.81 -18.28 -11.51
C LYS A 73 -3.58 -18.31 -10.18
N ASP A 74 -3.48 -19.41 -9.44
CA ASP A 74 -4.18 -19.54 -8.15
C ASP A 74 -3.62 -18.59 -7.08
N GLN A 75 -2.33 -18.28 -7.15
CA GLN A 75 -1.69 -17.32 -6.23
C GLN A 75 -2.13 -15.90 -6.57
N ILE A 76 -2.09 -15.53 -7.87
CA ILE A 76 -2.59 -14.25 -8.38
C ILE A 76 -4.04 -14.04 -7.94
N ARG A 77 -4.92 -15.04 -8.10
CA ARG A 77 -6.32 -14.93 -7.68
C ARG A 77 -6.46 -14.62 -6.19
N LYS A 78 -5.59 -15.16 -5.32
CA LYS A 78 -5.59 -14.86 -3.88
C LYS A 78 -5.16 -13.42 -3.63
N PHE A 79 -4.14 -12.92 -4.32
CA PHE A 79 -3.71 -11.52 -4.21
C PHE A 79 -4.81 -10.56 -4.64
N MET A 80 -5.52 -10.81 -5.74
CA MET A 80 -6.68 -9.99 -6.14
C MET A 80 -7.76 -9.90 -5.04
N ILE A 81 -8.02 -11.00 -4.33
CA ILE A 81 -8.97 -11.04 -3.21
C ILE A 81 -8.41 -10.26 -2.01
N GLU A 82 -7.12 -10.41 -1.72
CA GLU A 82 -6.42 -9.67 -0.67
C GLU A 82 -6.41 -8.15 -0.96
N HIS A 83 -6.21 -7.72 -2.20
CA HIS A 83 -6.29 -6.31 -2.60
C HIS A 83 -7.68 -5.73 -2.34
N GLU A 84 -8.75 -6.44 -2.74
CA GLU A 84 -10.11 -5.98 -2.45
C GLU A 84 -10.42 -5.98 -0.94
N PHE A 85 -9.86 -6.93 -0.18
CA PHE A 85 -9.94 -6.90 1.28
C PHE A 85 -9.24 -5.66 1.86
N GLY A 86 -8.03 -5.35 1.41
CA GLY A 86 -7.29 -4.13 1.76
C GLY A 86 -8.09 -2.85 1.44
N ARG A 87 -8.67 -2.75 0.25
CA ARG A 87 -9.55 -1.65 -0.15
C ARG A 87 -10.75 -1.51 0.78
N ASN A 88 -11.37 -2.62 1.18
CA ASN A 88 -12.48 -2.59 2.14
C ASN A 88 -12.07 -2.00 3.49
N ILE A 89 -10.91 -2.40 4.02
CA ILE A 89 -10.38 -1.81 5.27
C ILE A 89 -10.15 -0.30 5.09
N ALA A 90 -9.51 0.12 3.99
CA ALA A 90 -9.24 1.53 3.70
C ALA A 90 -10.52 2.39 3.64
N ARG A 91 -11.60 1.85 3.04
CA ARG A 91 -12.94 2.49 3.04
C ARG A 91 -13.47 2.65 4.47
N GLN A 92 -13.31 1.65 5.33
CA GLN A 92 -13.75 1.74 6.72
C GLN A 92 -12.97 2.81 7.50
N ILE A 93 -11.65 2.90 7.32
CA ILE A 93 -10.84 3.97 7.92
C ILE A 93 -11.41 5.34 7.51
N SER A 94 -11.59 5.55 6.21
CA SER A 94 -12.08 6.83 5.66
C SER A 94 -13.47 7.20 6.17
N ASN A 95 -14.38 6.22 6.20
CA ASN A 95 -15.76 6.40 6.68
C ASN A 95 -15.80 6.80 8.16
N HIS A 96 -15.08 6.09 9.02
CA HIS A 96 -15.05 6.40 10.45
C HIS A 96 -14.28 7.69 10.74
N LEU A 97 -13.22 7.99 9.99
CA LEU A 97 -12.50 9.26 10.12
C LEU A 97 -13.39 10.45 9.79
N LYS A 98 -14.23 10.34 8.75
CA LYS A 98 -15.20 11.38 8.40
C LYS A 98 -16.22 11.61 9.53
N ARG A 99 -16.76 10.53 10.10
CA ARG A 99 -17.69 10.60 11.23
C ARG A 99 -17.05 11.26 12.45
N TRP A 100 -15.81 10.87 12.77
CA TRP A 100 -15.07 11.42 13.89
C TRP A 100 -14.82 12.93 13.72
N LYS A 101 -14.42 13.37 12.53
CA LYS A 101 -14.28 14.80 12.20
C LYS A 101 -15.58 15.61 12.37
N ASN A 102 -16.73 14.96 12.19
CA ASN A 102 -18.04 15.57 12.36
C ASN A 102 -18.53 15.59 13.82
N GLY A 103 -17.71 15.15 14.77
CA GLY A 103 -18.01 15.16 16.20
C GLY A 103 -18.64 13.88 16.73
N GLU A 104 -18.74 12.82 15.93
CA GLU A 104 -19.17 11.50 16.42
C GLU A 104 -18.05 10.79 17.19
N ASP A 105 -18.42 9.97 18.18
CA ASP A 105 -17.50 9.07 18.87
C ASP A 105 -17.11 7.89 17.96
N ALA A 106 -16.13 8.15 17.09
CA ALA A 106 -15.65 7.22 16.08
C ALA A 106 -14.12 7.05 16.07
N GLN A 107 -13.44 7.49 17.14
CA GLN A 107 -11.99 7.30 17.30
C GLN A 107 -11.61 5.82 17.34
N GLU A 108 -12.27 5.02 18.18
CA GLU A 108 -11.91 3.60 18.35
C GLU A 108 -12.04 2.81 17.02
N PRO A 109 -13.13 2.95 16.22
CA PRO A 109 -13.18 2.32 14.91
C PRO A 109 -12.05 2.74 13.97
N VAL A 110 -11.66 4.02 13.97
CA VAL A 110 -10.50 4.48 13.18
C VAL A 110 -9.22 3.75 13.63
N SER A 111 -8.94 3.71 14.94
CA SER A 111 -7.79 3.00 15.50
C SER A 111 -7.79 1.53 15.14
N ARG A 112 -8.96 0.87 15.23
CA ARG A 112 -9.11 -0.56 14.93
C ARG A 112 -8.82 -0.88 13.48
N TYR A 113 -9.37 -0.10 12.55
CA TYR A 113 -9.15 -0.33 11.13
C TYR A 113 -7.74 0.06 10.69
N LEU A 114 -7.13 1.10 11.27
CA LEU A 114 -5.70 1.40 11.06
C LEU A 114 -4.83 0.20 11.49
N ARG A 115 -5.05 -0.33 12.70
CA ARG A 115 -4.31 -1.52 13.19
C ARG A 115 -4.51 -2.72 12.27
N THR A 116 -5.75 -2.95 11.83
CA THR A 116 -6.07 -4.04 10.90
C THR A 116 -5.34 -3.86 9.56
N TYR A 117 -5.28 -2.63 9.04
CA TYR A 117 -4.61 -2.32 7.79
C TYR A 117 -3.10 -2.54 7.87
N ALA A 118 -2.45 -2.13 8.96
CA ALA A 118 -1.02 -2.38 9.16
C ALA A 118 -0.69 -3.88 9.20
N ILE A 119 -1.49 -4.67 9.94
CA ILE A 119 -1.33 -6.14 9.99
C ILE A 119 -1.49 -6.74 8.59
N PHE A 120 -2.51 -6.30 7.85
CA PHE A 120 -2.76 -6.72 6.48
C PHE A 120 -1.56 -6.41 5.57
N LEU A 121 -1.07 -5.17 5.55
CA LEU A 121 0.06 -4.77 4.72
C LEU A 121 1.30 -5.61 5.02
N ASN A 122 1.64 -5.79 6.30
CA ASN A 122 2.81 -6.58 6.66
C ASN A 122 2.72 -8.03 6.15
N ASP A 123 1.58 -8.68 6.31
CA ASP A 123 1.37 -10.06 5.84
C ASP A 123 1.36 -10.15 4.30
N HIS A 124 0.60 -9.26 3.66
CA HIS A 124 0.43 -9.22 2.21
C HIS A 124 1.76 -9.00 1.47
N LEU A 125 2.52 -7.96 1.83
CA LEU A 125 3.81 -7.64 1.21
C LEU A 125 4.85 -8.76 1.38
N ASN A 126 4.78 -9.55 2.47
CA ASN A 126 5.68 -10.68 2.69
C ASN A 126 5.34 -11.85 1.75
N LYS A 127 4.04 -12.14 1.57
CA LYS A 127 3.58 -13.17 0.63
C LYS A 127 3.93 -12.79 -0.80
N GLU A 128 3.71 -11.53 -1.16
CA GLU A 128 3.93 -11.04 -2.51
C GLU A 128 5.42 -10.96 -2.85
N ASN A 129 6.29 -10.51 -1.93
CA ASN A 129 7.73 -10.57 -2.14
C ASN A 129 8.23 -11.99 -2.44
N LYS A 130 7.63 -13.01 -1.80
CA LYS A 130 7.94 -14.40 -2.09
C LYS A 130 7.40 -14.82 -3.46
N PHE A 131 6.20 -14.38 -3.81
CA PHE A 131 5.64 -14.62 -5.14
C PHE A 131 6.51 -14.03 -6.25
N PHE A 132 7.06 -12.83 -6.04
CA PHE A 132 8.02 -12.23 -6.96
C PHE A 132 9.30 -13.06 -7.12
N ASP A 133 9.84 -13.62 -6.03
CA ASP A 133 11.00 -14.53 -6.11
C ASP A 133 10.69 -15.75 -6.98
N ASP A 134 9.51 -16.35 -6.78
CA ASP A 134 9.06 -17.53 -7.53
C ASP A 134 8.81 -17.15 -9.03
N ALA A 135 8.25 -15.96 -9.30
CA ALA A 135 7.99 -15.48 -10.66
C ALA A 135 9.28 -15.15 -11.45
N GLU A 136 10.25 -14.49 -10.82
CA GLU A 136 11.55 -14.17 -11.44
C GLU A 136 12.37 -15.44 -11.73
N ALA A 137 12.23 -16.49 -10.92
CA ALA A 137 12.95 -17.74 -11.11
C ALA A 137 12.38 -18.61 -12.23
N ASP A 138 11.05 -18.64 -12.36
CA ASP A 138 10.36 -19.71 -13.11
C ASP A 138 9.69 -19.25 -14.41
N VAL A 139 9.29 -17.97 -14.53
CA VAL A 139 8.37 -17.56 -15.62
C VAL A 139 8.75 -16.28 -16.35
N LEU A 140 9.28 -15.25 -15.66
CA LEU A 140 9.52 -13.94 -16.31
C LEU A 140 10.81 -13.91 -17.13
N SER A 141 10.68 -13.52 -18.40
CA SER A 141 11.84 -13.18 -19.24
C SER A 141 12.35 -11.77 -18.93
N LYS A 142 13.60 -11.51 -19.34
CA LYS A 142 14.21 -10.18 -19.19
C LYS A 142 13.49 -9.13 -20.03
N GLU A 143 12.99 -9.52 -21.20
CA GLU A 143 12.27 -8.65 -22.12
C GLU A 143 10.94 -8.19 -21.50
N GLU A 144 10.14 -9.11 -20.95
CA GLU A 144 8.89 -8.78 -20.26
C GLU A 144 9.11 -7.85 -19.06
N GLU A 145 10.15 -8.12 -18.27
CA GLU A 145 10.56 -7.27 -17.14
C GLU A 145 10.90 -5.83 -17.56
N VAL A 146 11.52 -5.65 -18.73
CA VAL A 146 11.83 -4.33 -19.28
C VAL A 146 10.58 -3.66 -19.82
N GLU A 147 9.75 -4.36 -20.58
CA GLU A 147 8.52 -3.80 -21.16
C GLU A 147 7.56 -3.30 -20.08
N MET A 148 7.33 -4.10 -19.03
CA MET A 148 6.50 -3.68 -17.89
C MET A 148 7.11 -2.47 -17.15
N TYR A 149 8.43 -2.44 -16.96
CA TYR A 149 9.10 -1.30 -16.32
C TYR A 149 8.96 0.00 -17.12
N GLU A 150 9.04 -0.09 -18.44
CA GLU A 150 8.81 1.06 -19.33
C GLU A 150 7.36 1.56 -19.24
N GLN A 151 6.38 0.65 -19.17
CA GLN A 151 4.98 1.02 -18.92
C GLN A 151 4.83 1.80 -17.61
N TYR A 152 5.43 1.32 -16.51
CA TYR A 152 5.36 1.98 -15.19
C TYR A 152 5.93 3.40 -15.18
N SER A 153 6.93 3.65 -16.01
CA SER A 153 7.71 4.89 -16.03
C SER A 153 7.23 5.90 -17.08
N SER A 154 6.35 5.49 -17.99
CA SER A 154 5.92 6.29 -19.15
C SER A 154 5.00 7.46 -18.81
N VAL A 155 4.35 7.45 -17.63
CA VAL A 155 3.37 8.46 -17.25
C VAL A 155 3.96 9.44 -16.23
N PHE A 156 4.45 10.59 -16.71
CA PHE A 156 5.06 11.63 -15.87
C PHE A 156 4.19 12.08 -14.68
N ALA A 157 2.87 12.18 -14.88
CA ALA A 157 1.93 12.55 -13.82
C ALA A 157 1.91 11.53 -12.66
N ILE A 158 2.06 10.23 -12.97
CA ILE A 158 2.16 9.18 -11.96
C ILE A 158 3.48 9.30 -11.20
N VAL A 159 4.60 9.51 -11.91
CA VAL A 159 5.91 9.69 -11.26
C VAL A 159 5.89 10.85 -10.26
N LYS A 160 5.35 12.01 -10.65
CA LYS A 160 5.20 13.14 -9.74
C LYS A 160 4.30 12.80 -8.54
N LYS A 161 3.21 12.06 -8.76
CA LYS A 161 2.31 11.62 -7.69
C LYS A 161 3.04 10.72 -6.69
N ILE A 162 3.89 9.81 -7.16
CA ILE A 162 4.73 8.96 -6.30
C ILE A 162 5.64 9.83 -5.43
N GLU A 163 6.37 10.78 -6.03
CA GLU A 163 7.24 11.69 -5.29
C GLU A 163 6.47 12.46 -4.20
N ASP A 164 5.26 12.93 -4.51
CA ASP A 164 4.42 13.64 -3.54
C ASP A 164 3.95 12.70 -2.41
N MET A 165 3.59 11.46 -2.71
CA MET A 165 3.22 10.47 -1.69
C MET A 165 4.40 10.07 -0.79
N ILE A 166 5.61 9.97 -1.35
CA ILE A 166 6.83 9.73 -0.56
C ILE A 166 7.09 10.91 0.39
N LYS A 167 6.91 12.17 -0.06
CA LYS A 167 7.03 13.33 0.82
C LYS A 167 6.01 13.32 1.96
N GLU A 168 4.80 12.82 1.70
CA GLU A 168 3.79 12.65 2.76
C GLU A 168 4.20 11.58 3.78
N ILE A 169 4.79 10.46 3.32
CA ILE A 169 5.39 9.45 4.21
C ILE A 169 6.52 10.08 5.04
N ASP A 170 7.46 10.77 4.40
CA ASP A 170 8.58 11.47 5.07
C ASP A 170 8.05 12.45 6.13
N TYR A 171 7.02 13.22 5.80
CA TYR A 171 6.38 14.14 6.72
C TYR A 171 5.80 13.42 7.94
N LEU A 172 5.05 12.33 7.71
CA LEU A 172 4.38 11.56 8.75
C LEU A 172 5.38 10.90 9.72
N GLU A 173 6.45 10.29 9.21
CA GLU A 173 7.52 9.72 10.03
C GLU A 173 8.19 10.76 10.93
N ASN A 174 8.16 12.02 10.52
CA ASN A 174 8.80 13.10 11.24
C ASN A 174 7.92 13.76 12.30
N GLN A 175 6.65 13.37 12.41
CA GLN A 175 5.72 13.94 13.39
C GLN A 175 6.06 13.50 14.82
N PRO A 176 5.77 14.35 15.84
CA PRO A 176 6.06 14.03 17.23
C PRO A 176 5.42 12.70 17.69
N TRP A 177 4.18 12.43 17.28
CA TRP A 177 3.48 11.19 17.65
C TRP A 177 4.10 9.94 17.02
N ALA A 178 4.74 10.06 15.85
CA ALA A 178 5.37 8.94 15.16
C ALA A 178 6.74 8.58 15.74
N LYS A 179 7.46 9.57 16.29
CA LYS A 179 8.82 9.42 16.85
C LYS A 179 8.86 8.95 18.31
N ASN A 180 7.76 9.15 19.05
CA ASN A 180 7.67 8.81 20.47
C ASN A 180 7.55 7.30 20.74
#